data_AF-A0A7J5UVB2-F1
#
_entry.id   AF-A0A7J5UVB2-F1
#
_cell.length_a   1.000
_cell.length_b   1.000
_cell.length_c   1.000
_cell.angle_alpha   90.00
_cell.angle_beta   90.00
_cell.angle_gamma   90.00
#
_symmetry.space_group_name_H-M   'P 1'
#
loop_
_entity.id
_entity.type
_entity.pdbx_description
1 polymer ?
#
loop_
_entity_poly.entity_id
_entity_poly.type
_entity_poly.pdbx_seq_one_letter_code
_entity_poly.pdbx_strand_id
1 'polypeptide(L)'
;MIPSKKGQIVRFHTPLEGEDASQKYVLLDFHTDVEQPRAHIRELNNGTHLPSINTVHLHDLEVVEISTADLLGQLASIRYPDGTFVSGTITSVRDPKIFLDLEVFPHGVQTNVWITVTDEKKEVYSGHLFVDHLWSGKFF
;
A
#
# COMPACT_ATOMS: atom_id res chain seq x y z
N MET A 1 -4.41 -10.58 -11.47
CA MET A 1 -5.46 -11.03 -10.52
C MET A 1 -6.51 -9.94 -10.42
N ILE A 2 -7.81 -10.24 -10.53
CA ILE A 2 -8.86 -9.22 -10.38
C ILE A 2 -8.90 -8.75 -8.91
N PRO A 3 -8.99 -7.45 -8.62
CA PRO A 3 -9.06 -6.95 -7.25
C PRO A 3 -10.31 -7.43 -6.52
N SER A 4 -10.17 -7.75 -5.24
CA SER A 4 -11.23 -8.36 -4.42
C SER A 4 -11.36 -7.74 -3.03
N LYS A 5 -10.48 -6.80 -2.67
CA LYS A 5 -10.45 -6.19 -1.34
C LYS A 5 -10.01 -4.73 -1.42
N LYS A 6 -10.67 -3.86 -0.63
CA LYS A 6 -10.24 -2.46 -0.43
C LYS A 6 -8.81 -2.42 0.09
N GLY A 7 -8.05 -1.40 -0.31
CA GLY A 7 -6.65 -1.20 0.07
C GLY A 7 -5.64 -1.94 -0.82
N GLN A 8 -6.08 -2.80 -1.74
CA GLN A 8 -5.16 -3.45 -2.69
C GLN A 8 -4.55 -2.44 -3.66
N ILE A 9 -3.28 -2.67 -4.00
CA ILE A 9 -2.56 -1.91 -5.01
C ILE A 9 -2.80 -2.54 -6.38
N VAL A 10 -3.24 -1.71 -7.31
CA VAL A 10 -3.67 -2.13 -8.65
C VAL A 10 -3.03 -1.27 -9.73
N ARG A 11 -3.04 -1.76 -10.96
CA ARG A 11 -2.81 -1.00 -12.18
C ARG A 11 -3.82 -1.41 -13.24
N PHE A 12 -3.91 -0.66 -14.32
CA PHE A 12 -4.67 -1.12 -15.49
C PHE A 12 -3.93 -2.24 -16.20
N HIS A 13 -4.65 -3.33 -16.51
CA HIS A 13 -4.09 -4.38 -17.38
C HIS A 13 -4.02 -3.91 -18.84
N THR A 14 -4.89 -2.96 -19.22
CA THR A 14 -4.88 -2.26 -20.50
C THR A 14 -4.98 -0.75 -20.18
N PRO A 15 -3.84 -0.04 -20.11
CA PRO A 15 -3.82 1.39 -19.81
C PRO A 15 -4.67 2.19 -20.79
N LEU A 16 -5.32 3.24 -20.31
CA LEU A 16 -6.04 4.17 -21.18
C LEU A 16 -5.05 4.96 -22.06
N GLU A 17 -5.54 5.52 -23.16
CA GLU A 17 -4.70 6.33 -24.04
C GLU A 17 -4.13 7.54 -23.28
N GLY A 18 -2.79 7.64 -23.23
CA GLY A 18 -2.08 8.69 -22.50
C GLY A 18 -1.78 8.37 -21.03
N GLU A 19 -2.20 7.22 -20.52
CA GLU A 19 -1.89 6.77 -19.18
C GLU A 19 -0.52 6.08 -19.11
N ASP A 20 0.23 6.30 -18.03
CA ASP A 20 1.46 5.57 -17.78
C ASP A 20 1.15 4.13 -17.32
N ALA A 21 1.59 3.13 -18.08
CA ALA A 21 1.41 1.72 -17.76
C ALA A 21 2.05 1.28 -16.42
N SER A 22 2.95 2.09 -15.88
CA SER A 22 3.59 1.88 -14.58
C SER A 22 2.86 2.56 -13.42
N GLN A 23 1.85 3.39 -13.71
CA GLN A 23 1.04 4.08 -12.71
C GLN A 23 0.32 3.06 -11.83
N LYS A 24 0.42 3.26 -10.52
CA LYS A 24 -0.22 2.42 -9.51
C LYS A 24 -1.32 3.19 -8.83
N TYR A 25 -2.33 2.45 -8.41
CA TYR A 25 -3.50 2.98 -7.75
C TYR A 25 -3.78 2.16 -6.49
N VAL A 26 -4.40 2.79 -5.49
CA VAL A 26 -5.03 2.09 -4.38
C VAL A 26 -6.52 1.94 -4.67
N LEU A 27 -7.04 0.72 -4.48
CA LEU A 27 -8.47 0.46 -4.56
C LEU A 27 -9.17 0.97 -3.29
N LEU A 28 -10.03 1.97 -3.42
CA LEU A 28 -10.77 2.56 -2.31
C LEU A 28 -12.09 1.83 -2.06
N ASP A 29 -12.82 1.50 -3.11
CA ASP A 29 -14.09 0.78 -3.04
C ASP A 29 -14.38 0.04 -4.35
N PHE A 30 -15.33 -0.90 -4.36
CA PHE A 30 -15.78 -1.56 -5.58
C PHE A 30 -17.21 -2.10 -5.43
N HIS A 31 -17.96 -2.09 -6.53
CA HIS A 31 -19.35 -2.52 -6.61
C HIS A 31 -19.45 -3.63 -7.65
N THR A 32 -19.82 -4.84 -7.22
CA THR A 32 -19.94 -6.04 -8.09
C THR A 32 -21.39 -6.48 -8.32
N ASP A 33 -22.34 -5.85 -7.63
CA ASP A 33 -23.78 -6.15 -7.63
C ASP A 33 -24.55 -5.49 -8.78
N VAL A 34 -23.83 -4.88 -9.72
CA VAL A 34 -24.36 -4.18 -10.89
C VAL A 34 -23.94 -4.89 -12.18
N GLU A 35 -24.68 -4.67 -13.27
CA GLU A 35 -24.39 -5.30 -14.58
C GLU A 35 -22.95 -5.07 -15.06
N GLN A 36 -22.36 -3.93 -14.70
CA GLN A 36 -20.98 -3.59 -15.01
C GLN A 36 -20.23 -3.27 -13.73
N PRO A 37 -19.46 -4.22 -13.16
CA PRO A 37 -18.70 -4.00 -11.94
C PRO A 37 -17.74 -2.81 -12.05
N ARG A 38 -17.75 -1.94 -11.03
CA ARG A 38 -16.93 -0.71 -10.99
C ARG A 38 -16.05 -0.66 -9.77
N ALA A 39 -14.86 -0.10 -9.94
CA ALA A 39 -13.90 0.15 -8.89
C ALA A 39 -13.71 1.66 -8.72
N HIS A 40 -13.61 2.10 -7.47
CA HIS A 40 -13.16 3.43 -7.11
C HIS A 40 -11.69 3.38 -6.71
N ILE A 41 -10.84 4.14 -7.40
CA ILE A 41 -9.39 4.08 -7.26
C ILE A 41 -8.80 5.46 -6.98
N ARG A 42 -7.60 5.48 -6.43
CA ARG A 42 -6.80 6.70 -6.24
C ARG A 42 -5.36 6.45 -6.66
N GLU A 43 -4.81 7.37 -7.43
CA GLU A 43 -3.40 7.36 -7.85
C GLU A 43 -2.47 7.40 -6.64
N LEU A 44 -1.45 6.54 -6.67
CA LEU A 44 -0.33 6.61 -5.76
C LEU A 44 0.74 7.49 -6.38
N ASN A 45 1.31 8.39 -5.56
CA ASN A 45 2.49 9.22 -5.88
C ASN A 45 2.28 10.52 -6.69
N ASN A 46 1.08 11.09 -6.67
CA ASN A 46 0.88 12.39 -7.31
C ASN A 46 1.27 13.59 -6.44
N GLY A 47 2.40 14.20 -6.80
CA GLY A 47 2.69 15.61 -6.53
C GLY A 47 1.92 16.60 -7.41
N THR A 48 0.99 16.14 -8.26
CA THR A 48 0.28 16.97 -9.25
C THR A 48 -1.23 16.72 -9.30
N HIS A 49 -1.97 17.82 -9.18
CA HIS A 49 -3.43 17.95 -9.28
C HIS A 49 -3.92 17.81 -10.74
N LEU A 50 -4.15 16.59 -11.22
CA LEU A 50 -5.03 16.37 -12.37
C LEU A 50 -6.33 15.69 -11.90
N PRO A 51 -7.47 15.90 -12.61
CA PRO A 51 -8.73 15.29 -12.22
C PRO A 51 -8.63 13.78 -12.45
N SER A 52 -8.22 13.06 -11.41
CA SER A 52 -7.99 11.63 -11.45
C SER A 52 -9.28 10.92 -11.84
N ILE A 53 -9.20 10.02 -12.81
CA ILE A 53 -10.30 9.10 -13.11
C ILE A 53 -10.46 8.23 -11.87
N ASN A 54 -11.45 8.56 -11.05
CA ASN A 54 -11.60 7.89 -9.78
C ASN A 54 -12.48 6.63 -9.88
N THR A 55 -13.19 6.42 -11.00
CA THR A 55 -14.11 5.28 -11.16
C THR A 55 -13.90 4.59 -12.50
N VAL A 56 -13.60 3.29 -12.48
CA VAL A 56 -13.21 2.47 -13.64
C VAL A 56 -13.92 1.12 -13.62
N HIS A 57 -13.86 0.33 -14.70
CA HIS A 57 -14.34 -1.05 -14.63
C HIS A 57 -13.41 -1.89 -13.77
N LEU A 58 -14.00 -2.71 -12.88
CA LEU A 58 -13.21 -3.59 -12.01
C LEU A 58 -12.36 -4.58 -12.81
N HIS A 59 -12.86 -5.00 -13.99
CA HIS A 59 -12.17 -5.92 -14.87
C HIS A 59 -10.97 -5.33 -15.58
N ASP A 60 -10.89 -4.00 -15.70
CA ASP A 60 -9.74 -3.32 -16.32
C ASP A 60 -8.52 -3.30 -15.39
N LEU A 61 -8.72 -3.65 -14.11
CA LEU A 61 -7.70 -3.60 -13.07
C LEU A 61 -7.06 -4.96 -12.81
N GLU A 62 -5.78 -4.94 -12.49
CA GLU A 62 -5.08 -6.07 -11.92
C GLU A 62 -4.32 -5.68 -10.65
N VAL A 63 -4.36 -6.57 -9.65
CA VAL A 63 -3.56 -6.44 -8.44
C VAL A 63 -2.09 -6.70 -8.78
N VAL A 64 -1.22 -5.83 -8.28
CA VAL A 64 0.23 -5.89 -8.56
C VAL A 64 1.04 -6.13 -7.30
N GLU A 65 2.18 -6.79 -7.48
CA GLU A 65 3.20 -6.86 -6.45
C GLU A 65 3.97 -5.54 -6.39
N ILE A 66 4.31 -5.12 -5.18
CA ILE A 66 5.22 -4.01 -4.95
C ILE A 66 6.57 -4.51 -4.48
N SER A 67 7.63 -3.82 -4.90
CA SER A 67 8.97 -4.02 -4.34
C SER A 67 9.01 -3.50 -2.91
N THR A 68 9.66 -4.25 -2.02
CA THR A 68 9.91 -3.80 -0.65
C THR A 68 11.36 -3.35 -0.42
N ALA A 69 12.20 -3.41 -1.47
CA ALA A 69 13.63 -3.08 -1.37
C ALA A 69 13.85 -1.64 -0.88
N ASP A 70 12.98 -0.72 -1.30
CA ASP A 70 13.11 0.69 -0.99
C ASP A 70 12.75 1.03 0.47
N LEU A 71 12.22 0.05 1.22
CA LEU A 71 11.96 0.19 2.66
C LEU A 71 13.24 0.11 3.49
N LEU A 72 14.30 -0.53 2.97
CA LEU A 72 15.54 -0.70 3.72
C LEU A 72 16.17 0.67 4.06
N GLY A 73 16.57 0.84 5.32
CA GLY A 73 17.14 2.09 5.82
C GLY A 73 16.10 3.18 6.15
N GLN A 74 14.81 2.94 5.90
CA GLN A 74 13.75 3.88 6.29
C GLN A 74 13.35 3.71 7.75
N LEU A 75 12.89 4.79 8.37
CA LEU A 75 12.25 4.74 9.69
C LEU A 75 10.81 4.23 9.56
N ALA A 76 10.46 3.24 10.35
CA ALA A 76 9.14 2.64 10.35
C ALA A 76 8.71 2.18 11.74
N SER A 77 7.41 1.94 11.88
CA SER A 77 6.80 1.42 13.10
C SER A 77 6.25 0.02 12.89
N ILE A 78 6.29 -0.79 13.94
CA ILE A 78 5.58 -2.06 14.07
C ILE A 78 4.50 -1.86 15.12
N ARG A 79 3.29 -2.34 14.83
CA ARG A 79 2.18 -2.38 15.80
C ARG A 79 1.99 -3.80 16.32
N TYR A 80 1.96 -3.97 17.63
CA TYR A 80 1.69 -5.25 18.27
C TYR A 80 0.19 -5.44 18.57
N PRO A 81 -0.28 -6.69 18.78
CA PRO A 81 -1.68 -6.97 19.06
C PRO A 81 -2.24 -6.29 20.32
N ASP A 82 -1.37 -5.99 21.29
CA ASP A 82 -1.70 -5.24 22.51
C ASP A 82 -1.86 -3.73 22.28
N GLY A 83 -1.69 -3.27 21.03
CA GLY A 83 -1.78 -1.86 20.65
C GLY A 83 -0.51 -1.06 20.91
N THR A 84 0.56 -1.68 21.39
CA THR A 84 1.86 -1.01 21.55
C THR A 84 2.58 -0.89 20.21
N PHE A 85 3.51 0.05 20.14
CA PHE A 85 4.30 0.34 18.95
C PHE A 85 5.79 0.33 19.26
N VAL A 86 6.56 -0.15 18.30
CA VAL A 86 8.02 0.01 18.29
C VAL A 86 8.43 0.66 16.98
N SER A 87 9.26 1.69 17.06
CA SER A 87 9.81 2.37 15.89
C SER A 87 11.30 2.11 15.77
N GLY A 88 11.80 1.99 14.55
CA GLY A 88 13.22 1.82 14.29
C GLY A 88 13.56 1.93 12.80
N THR A 89 14.84 1.78 12.49
CA THR A 89 15.31 1.73 11.10
C THR A 89 15.12 0.33 10.55
N ILE A 90 14.49 0.18 9.39
CA ILE A 90 14.31 -1.11 8.73
C ILE A 90 15.67 -1.65 8.29
N THR A 91 16.04 -2.82 8.82
CA THR A 91 17.30 -3.52 8.49
C THR A 91 17.07 -4.75 7.64
N SER A 92 15.85 -5.29 7.62
CA SER A 92 15.48 -6.42 6.79
C SER A 92 14.00 -6.39 6.43
N VAL A 93 13.67 -6.95 5.27
CA VAL A 93 12.30 -7.24 4.86
C VAL A 93 12.24 -8.72 4.47
N ARG A 94 11.20 -9.42 4.93
CA ARG A 94 11.07 -10.86 4.69
C ARG A 94 10.85 -11.20 3.22
N ASP A 95 9.95 -10.45 2.58
CA ASP A 95 9.48 -10.72 1.22
C ASP A 95 9.90 -9.57 0.29
N PRO A 96 10.75 -9.80 -0.73
CA PRO A 96 11.27 -8.74 -1.62
C PRO A 96 10.22 -8.16 -2.55
N LYS A 97 9.16 -8.93 -2.81
CA LYS A 97 7.96 -8.53 -3.53
C LYS A 97 6.72 -9.06 -2.81
N ILE A 98 5.68 -8.26 -2.75
CA ILE A 98 4.45 -8.64 -2.06
C ILE A 98 3.22 -7.99 -2.70
N PHE A 99 2.11 -8.73 -2.75
CA PHE A 99 0.81 -8.13 -2.95
C PHE A 99 0.42 -7.37 -1.69
N LEU A 100 0.60 -6.06 -1.70
CA LEU A 100 0.35 -5.22 -0.53
C LEU A 100 -1.14 -5.27 -0.18
N ASP A 101 -1.40 -5.63 1.08
CA ASP A 101 -2.71 -5.57 1.70
C ASP A 101 -2.65 -4.62 2.89
N LEU A 102 -3.72 -3.85 3.07
CA LEU A 102 -3.83 -2.76 4.02
C LEU A 102 -5.06 -2.99 4.90
N GLU A 103 -4.86 -2.86 6.21
CA GLU A 103 -5.93 -2.84 7.20
C GLU A 103 -5.94 -1.50 7.93
N VAL A 104 -7.07 -0.81 7.90
CA VAL A 104 -7.23 0.54 8.46
C VAL A 104 -7.53 0.44 9.96
N PHE A 105 -6.74 1.14 10.75
CA PHE A 105 -6.94 1.35 12.18
C PHE A 105 -7.19 2.84 12.46
N PRO A 106 -7.77 3.23 13.61
CA PRO A 106 -8.05 4.63 13.92
C PRO A 106 -6.84 5.59 13.85
N HIS A 107 -5.62 5.06 13.97
CA HIS A 107 -4.37 5.85 14.03
C HIS A 107 -3.40 5.53 12.89
N GLY A 108 -3.82 4.77 11.88
CA GLY A 108 -2.95 4.46 10.76
C GLY A 108 -3.37 3.21 10.02
N VAL A 109 -2.44 2.66 9.25
CA VAL A 109 -2.68 1.50 8.41
C VAL A 109 -1.64 0.43 8.72
N GLN A 110 -2.12 -0.78 9.03
CA GLN A 110 -1.26 -1.94 9.15
C GLN A 110 -1.15 -2.62 7.79
N THR A 111 0.06 -3.01 7.41
CA THR A 111 0.33 -3.69 6.14
C THR A 111 0.67 -5.16 6.38
N ASN A 112 0.55 -5.99 5.35
CA ASN A 112 1.05 -7.37 5.38
C ASN A 112 2.59 -7.47 5.21
N VAL A 113 3.32 -6.36 5.10
CA VAL A 113 4.78 -6.35 4.94
C VAL A 113 5.45 -6.70 6.27
N TRP A 114 6.19 -7.80 6.30
CA TRP A 114 6.96 -8.20 7.48
C TRP A 114 8.37 -7.60 7.45
N ILE A 115 8.66 -6.73 8.41
CA ILE A 115 9.91 -6.00 8.52
C ILE A 115 10.65 -6.37 9.81
N THR A 116 11.96 -6.18 9.80
CA THR A 116 12.81 -6.12 10.98
C THR A 116 13.34 -4.71 11.14
N VAL A 117 13.19 -4.14 12.33
CA VAL A 117 13.69 -2.82 12.67
C VAL A 117 14.73 -2.89 13.78
N THR A 118 15.65 -1.94 13.78
CA THR A 118 16.58 -1.70 14.88
C THR A 118 16.30 -0.33 15.48
N ASP A 119 16.05 -0.29 16.79
CA ASP A 119 15.75 0.94 17.52
C ASP A 119 17.02 1.72 17.92
N GLU A 120 16.84 2.86 18.59
CA GLU A 120 17.95 3.70 19.07
C GLU A 120 18.84 3.01 20.12
N LYS A 121 18.30 2.01 20.83
CA LYS A 121 19.02 1.19 21.82
C LYS A 121 19.73 0.00 21.17
N LYS A 122 19.65 -0.13 19.84
CA LYS A 122 20.16 -1.26 19.05
C LYS A 122 19.45 -2.58 19.34
N GLU A 123 18.25 -2.51 19.90
CA GLU A 123 17.38 -3.68 20.06
C GLU A 123 16.67 -3.97 18.73
N VAL A 124 16.44 -5.25 18.47
CA VAL A 124 15.92 -5.75 17.20
C VAL A 124 14.50 -6.25 17.38
N TYR A 125 13.61 -5.76 16.53
CA TYR A 125 12.18 -6.08 16.56
C TYR A 125 11.72 -6.52 15.19
N SER A 126 10.73 -7.42 15.15
CA SER A 126 10.14 -7.89 13.89
C SER A 126 8.64 -7.95 13.98
N GLY A 127 7.97 -7.66 12.87
CA GLY A 127 6.52 -7.65 12.78
C GLY A 127 6.02 -6.96 11.53
N HIS A 128 4.72 -6.69 11.51
CA HIS A 128 4.06 -6.05 10.38
C HIS A 128 4.29 -4.53 10.39
N LEU A 129 4.70 -3.98 9.24
CA LEU A 129 4.84 -2.55 9.04
C LEU A 129 3.52 -1.83 9.29
N PHE A 130 3.57 -0.81 10.13
CA PHE A 130 2.48 0.10 10.43
C PHE A 130 2.85 1.51 9.97
N VAL A 131 1.93 2.16 9.27
CA VAL A 131 2.08 3.53 8.78
C VAL A 131 1.09 4.41 9.55
N ASP A 132 1.62 5.27 10.41
CA ASP A 132 0.82 6.24 11.19
C ASP A 132 0.28 7.36 10.26
N HIS A 133 -0.91 7.90 10.56
CA HIS A 133 -1.43 9.09 9.90
C HIS A 133 -0.58 10.35 10.12
N LEU A 134 0.27 10.37 11.15
CA LEU A 134 1.27 11.42 11.39
C LEU A 134 2.58 11.21 10.61
N TRP A 135 2.69 10.14 9.83
CA TRP A 135 3.87 9.83 9.04
C TRP A 135 3.90 10.70 7.75
N SER A 136 4.86 11.62 7.68
CA SER A 136 5.09 12.53 6.53
C SER A 136 6.10 11.98 5.52
N GLY A 137 6.47 10.70 5.62
CA GLY A 137 7.36 10.04 4.68
C GLY A 137 6.68 9.96 3.30
N LYS A 138 7.31 10.57 2.31
CA LYS A 138 6.85 10.53 0.92
C LYS A 138 6.78 9.07 0.45
N PHE A 139 5.61 8.64 -0.03
CA PHE A 139 5.51 7.47 -0.88
C PHE A 139 6.02 7.83 -2.29
N PHE A 140 6.76 6.89 -2.88
CA PHE A 140 7.61 6.93 -4.08
C PHE A 140 7.27 7.91 -5.20
#